data_AF-A0A2N7XTD6-F1
#
_entry.id   AF-A0A2N7XTD6-F1
#
_cell.length_a   1.000
_cell.length_b   1.000
_cell.length_c   1.000
_cell.angle_alpha   90.00
_cell.angle_beta   90.00
_cell.angle_gamma   90.00
#
_symmetry.space_group_name_H-M   'P 1'
#
loop_
_entity.id
_entity.type
_entity.pdbx_description
1 polymer ?
#
loop_
_entity_poly.entity_id
_entity_poly.type
_entity_poly.pdbx_seq_one_letter_code
_entity_poly.pdbx_strand_id
1 'polypeptide(L)'
;VYWNPLLNYFTPSLKLESKIRVGGALKKKWEKPKTPYQRIIESQAVPDGIKLRLKEHFRCMNPFLLRQELDKKLKRFMELAEINKRLVA
;
A
#
# COMPACT_ATOMS: atom_id res chain seq x y z
N VAL A 1 -3.85 7.91 8.56
CA VAL A 1 -4.84 8.40 7.55
C VAL A 1 -4.25 8.47 6.14
N TYR A 2 -3.03 8.97 5.91
CA TYR A 2 -2.47 9.15 4.56
C TYR A 2 -1.69 7.95 4.01
N TRP A 3 -0.93 7.26 4.87
CA TRP A 3 -0.10 6.12 4.50
C TRP A 3 -0.90 4.92 3.96
N ASN A 4 -1.90 4.44 4.72
CA ASN A 4 -2.67 3.26 4.35
C ASN A 4 -3.41 3.42 3.01
N PRO A 5 -4.10 4.54 2.72
CA PRO A 5 -4.75 4.71 1.42
C PRO A 5 -3.79 4.73 0.25
N LEU A 6 -2.63 5.39 0.38
CA LEU A 6 -1.58 5.37 -0.65
C LEU A 6 -1.17 3.94 -0.99
N LEU A 7 -0.81 3.15 0.02
CA LEU A 7 -0.38 1.78 -0.18
C LEU A 7 -1.48 0.85 -0.70
N ASN A 8 -2.69 0.97 -0.14
CA ASN A 8 -3.75 0.00 -0.42
C ASN A 8 -4.45 0.25 -1.75
N TYR A 9 -4.61 1.51 -2.16
CA TYR A 9 -5.36 1.87 -3.36
C TYR A 9 -4.47 2.20 -4.56
N PHE A 10 -3.29 2.78 -4.31
CA PHE A 10 -2.47 3.40 -5.37
C PHE A 10 -1.09 2.76 -5.57
N THR A 11 -0.61 1.93 -4.64
CA THR A 11 0.69 1.25 -4.77
C THR A 11 0.49 -0.21 -5.18
N PRO A 12 0.93 -0.61 -6.39
CA PRO A 12 0.87 -2.01 -6.79
C PRO A 12 1.90 -2.82 -6.02
N SER A 13 1.53 -4.05 -5.66
CA SER A 13 2.42 -5.01 -5.01
C SER A 13 2.52 -6.28 -5.86
N LEU A 14 3.75 -6.75 -6.02
CA LEU A 14 4.05 -8.08 -6.55
C LEU A 14 3.82 -9.10 -5.44
N LYS A 15 3.16 -10.19 -5.80
CA LYS A 15 2.97 -11.34 -4.91
C LYS A 15 3.37 -12.59 -5.68
N LEU A 16 3.86 -13.55 -4.90
CA LEU A 16 4.35 -14.82 -5.43
C LEU A 16 3.14 -15.66 -5.82
N GLU A 17 3.03 -16.00 -7.11
CA GLU A 17 1.95 -16.85 -7.61
C GLU A 17 2.26 -18.31 -7.32
N SER A 18 3.49 -18.74 -7.63
CA SER A 18 3.95 -20.08 -7.32
C SER A 18 5.46 -20.14 -7.18
N LYS A 19 5.93 -21.19 -6.50
CA LYS A 19 7.34 -21.49 -6.33
C LYS A 19 7.51 -22.99 -6.44
N ILE A 20 8.30 -23.43 -7.41
CA ILE A 20 8.58 -24.84 -7.67
C ILE A 20 10.08 -25.11 -7.59
N ARG A 21 10.44 -26.30 -7.09
CA ARG A 21 11.83 -26.76 -7.07
C ARG A 21 12.05 -27.68 -8.27
N VAL A 22 13.05 -27.37 -9.09
CA VAL A 22 13.42 -28.17 -10.27
C VAL A 22 14.89 -28.55 -10.09
N GLY A 23 15.13 -29.81 -9.69
CA GLY A 23 16.44 -30.27 -9.24
C GLY A 23 16.94 -29.48 -8.01
N GLY A 24 18.17 -28.97 -8.09
CA GLY A 24 18.76 -28.15 -7.02
C GLY A 24 18.19 -26.72 -6.92
N ALA A 25 17.56 -26.20 -7.98
CA ALA A 25 17.21 -24.79 -8.13
C ALA A 25 15.74 -24.49 -7.84
N LEU A 26 15.48 -23.24 -7.45
CA LEU A 26 14.14 -22.76 -7.14
C LEU A 26 13.63 -21.76 -8.18
N LYS A 27 12.54 -22.08 -8.85
CA LYS A 27 11.87 -21.19 -9.80
C LYS A 27 10.65 -20.55 -9.15
N LYS A 28 10.59 -19.22 -9.19
CA LYS A 28 9.47 -18.41 -8.67
C LYS A 28 8.69 -17.82 -9.84
N LYS A 29 7.38 -18.00 -9.85
CA LYS A 29 6.46 -17.31 -10.77
C LYS A 29 5.77 -16.20 -9.98
N TRP A 30 5.86 -14.98 -10.49
CA TRP A 30 5.21 -13.81 -9.91
C TRP A 30 4.00 -13.45 -10.73
N GLU A 31 2.94 -13.00 -10.07
CA GLU A 31 1.78 -12.47 -10.78
C GLU A 31 2.05 -11.05 -11.30
N LYS A 32 1.13 -10.55 -12.13
CA LYS A 32 1.16 -9.15 -12.55
C LYS A 32 0.99 -8.22 -11.33
N PRO A 33 1.72 -7.10 -11.23
CA PRO A 33 1.56 -6.16 -10.13
C PRO A 33 0.10 -5.67 -10.00
N LYS A 34 -0.46 -5.81 -8.80
CA LYS A 34 -1.82 -5.33 -8.47
C LYS A 34 -1.84 -4.63 -7.13
N THR A 35 -2.69 -3.61 -7.00
CA THR A 35 -2.91 -2.96 -5.70
C THR A 35 -3.73 -3.88 -4.78
N PRO A 36 -3.57 -3.79 -3.45
CA PRO A 36 -4.45 -4.51 -2.52
C PRO A 36 -5.94 -4.28 -2.79
N TYR A 37 -6.33 -3.05 -3.14
CA TYR A 37 -7.67 -2.69 -3.56
C TYR A 37 -8.14 -3.52 -4.78
N GLN A 38 -7.34 -3.58 -5.85
CA GLN A 38 -7.69 -4.37 -7.05
C GLN A 38 -7.94 -5.85 -6.69
N ARG A 39 -7.12 -6.43 -5.81
CA ARG A 39 -7.29 -7.82 -5.36
C ARG A 39 -8.59 -8.04 -4.59
N ILE A 40 -8.98 -7.08 -3.76
CA ILE A 40 -10.25 -7.15 -3.02
C ILE A 40 -11.44 -7.06 -3.97
N ILE A 41 -11.36 -6.19 -4.98
CA ILE A 41 -12.42 -6.06 -5.99
C ILE A 41 -12.58 -7.35 -6.82
N GLU A 42 -11.47 -8.00 -7.15
CA GLU A 42 -11.45 -9.28 -7.89
C GLU A 42 -11.78 -10.51 -7.04
N SER A 43 -11.69 -10.41 -5.71
CA SER A 43 -11.92 -11.54 -4.81
C SER A 43 -13.40 -11.94 -4.74
N GLN A 44 -13.68 -13.23 -4.94
CA GLN A 44 -15.02 -13.80 -4.78
C GLN A 44 -15.43 -13.93 -3.31
N ALA A 45 -14.47 -13.98 -2.37
CA ALA A 45 -14.73 -14.13 -0.95
C ALA A 45 -15.26 -12.86 -0.27
N VAL A 46 -15.26 -11.72 -0.98
CA VAL A 46 -15.65 -10.42 -0.42
C VAL A 46 -17.06 -10.05 -0.90
N PRO A 47 -18.00 -9.77 0.01
CA PRO A 47 -19.35 -9.33 -0.34
C PRO A 47 -19.37 -8.06 -1.20
N ASP A 48 -20.30 -8.00 -2.15
CA ASP A 48 -20.39 -6.89 -3.10
C ASP A 48 -20.67 -5.53 -2.44
N GLY A 49 -21.40 -5.52 -1.32
CA GLY A 49 -21.61 -4.30 -0.53
C GLY A 49 -20.30 -3.67 -0.03
N ILE A 50 -19.31 -4.49 0.34
CA ILE A 50 -17.99 -4.00 0.74
C ILE A 50 -17.24 -3.46 -0.49
N LYS A 51 -17.30 -4.16 -1.62
CA LYS A 51 -16.67 -3.71 -2.87
C LYS A 51 -17.24 -2.38 -3.34
N LEU A 52 -18.54 -2.15 -3.20
CA LEU A 52 -19.18 -0.89 -3.55
C LEU A 52 -18.62 0.27 -2.72
N ARG A 53 -18.58 0.11 -1.40
CA ARG A 53 -18.00 1.12 -0.48
C ARG A 53 -16.55 1.43 -0.81
N LEU A 54 -15.74 0.42 -1.14
CA LEU A 54 -14.34 0.62 -1.53
C LEU A 54 -14.21 1.39 -2.85
N LYS A 55 -15.09 1.13 -3.83
CA LYS A 55 -15.14 1.86 -5.09
C LYS A 55 -15.51 3.32 -4.89
N GLU A 56 -16.49 3.60 -4.03
CA GLU A 56 -16.90 4.96 -3.68
C GLU A 56 -15.75 5.72 -3.01
N HIS A 57 -15.11 5.12 -2.01
CA HIS A 57 -13.94 5.70 -1.35
C HIS A 57 -12.82 5.99 -2.36
N PHE A 58 -12.53 5.04 -3.27
CA PHE A 58 -11.48 5.22 -4.27
C PHE A 58 -11.73 6.42 -5.17
N ARG A 59 -12.98 6.65 -5.60
CA ARG A 59 -13.35 7.79 -6.46
C ARG A 59 -13.09 9.14 -5.79
N CYS A 60 -13.23 9.23 -4.47
CA CYS A 60 -13.03 10.47 -3.74
C CYS A 60 -11.56 10.76 -3.39
N MET A 61 -10.62 9.87 -3.69
CA MET A 61 -9.23 9.99 -3.26
C MET A 61 -8.31 10.50 -4.37
N ASN A 62 -7.47 11.49 -4.02
CA ASN A 62 -6.40 11.99 -4.88
C ASN A 62 -5.03 11.53 -4.34
N PRO A 63 -4.27 10.69 -5.06
CA PRO A 63 -3.00 10.16 -4.59
C PRO A 63 -1.93 11.26 -4.38
N PHE A 64 -1.95 12.33 -5.17
CA PHE A 64 -0.97 13.41 -5.05
C PHE A 64 -1.18 14.22 -3.77
N LEU A 65 -2.44 14.53 -3.45
CA LEU A 65 -2.77 15.22 -2.20
C LEU A 65 -2.43 14.34 -0.98
N LEU A 66 -2.75 13.05 -1.03
CA LEU A 66 -2.40 12.11 0.03
C LEU A 66 -0.89 12.05 0.26
N ARG A 67 -0.09 12.02 -0.82
CA ARG A 67 1.38 11.99 -0.74
C ARG A 67 1.92 13.29 -0.14
N GLN A 68 1.45 14.43 -0.64
CA GLN A 68 1.86 15.75 -0.18
C GLN A 68 1.60 15.95 1.32
N GLU A 69 0.39 15.61 1.79
CA GLU A 69 0.04 15.75 3.20
C GLU A 69 0.81 14.78 4.11
N LEU A 70 1.10 13.58 3.62
CA LEU A 70 1.97 12.64 4.31
C LEU A 70 3.40 13.20 4.45
N ASP A 71 3.98 13.73 3.36
CA ASP A 71 5.34 14.30 3.38
C ASP A 71 5.45 15.48 4.34
N LYS A 72 4.47 16.39 4.35
CA LYS A 72 4.44 17.51 5.31
C LYS A 72 4.50 17.02 6.76
N LYS A 73 3.71 16.00 7.09
CA LYS A 73 3.66 15.42 8.45
C LYS A 73 4.94 14.70 8.82
N LEU A 74 5.51 13.92 7.90
CA LEU A 74 6.79 13.25 8.10
C LEU A 74 7.92 14.25 8.31
N LYS A 75 8.00 15.30 7.49
CA LYS A 75 9.00 16.36 7.63
C LYS A 75 8.93 16.97 9.03
N ARG A 76 7.73 17.35 9.49
CA ARG A 76 7.55 17.91 10.84
C ARG A 76 7.96 16.94 11.94
N PHE A 77 7.60 15.66 11.80
CA PHE A 77 7.99 14.64 12.76
C PHE A 77 9.51 14.49 12.86
N MET A 78 10.21 14.44 11.72
CA MET A 78 11.66 14.30 11.69
C MET A 78 12.36 15.53 12.27
N GLU A 79 11.88 16.75 12.00
CA GLU A 79 12.38 17.97 12.64
C GLU A 79 12.29 17.90 14.17
N LEU A 80 11.14 17.46 14.70
CA LEU A 80 10.93 17.30 16.14
C LEU A 80 11.83 16.21 16.73
N ALA A 81 12.01 15.09 16.01
CA ALA A 81 12.88 14.00 16.44
C ALA A 81 14.34 14.45 16.53
N GLU A 82 14.82 15.25 15.57
CA GLU A 82 16.16 15.83 15.58
C GLU A 82 16.36 16.82 16.74
N ILE A 83 15.37 17.68 17.01
CA ILE A 83 15.42 18.58 18.18
C ILE A 83 15.51 17.77 19.47
N ASN A 84 14.66 16.75 19.64
CA ASN A 84 14.66 15.92 20.82
C ASN A 84 15.99 15.19 21.02
N LYS A 85 16.57 14.65 19.93
CA LYS A 85 17.88 13.98 19.96
C LYS A 85 18.98 14.92 20.46
N ARG A 86 18.95 16.21 20.09
CA ARG A 86 19.92 17.22 20.56
C ARG A 86 19.70 17.66 22.00
N LEU A 87 18.47 17.56 22.51
CA LEU A 87 18.15 17.91 23.89
C LEU A 87 18.51 16.79 24.88
N VAL A 88 18.50 15.54 24.42
CA VAL A 88 18.81 14.35 25.23
C VAL A 88 20.29 13.94 25.13
N ALA A 89 21.01 14.44 24.13
CA ALA A 89 22.46 14.29 23.99
C ALA A 89 23.23 15.34 24.79
#